data_AF-A0A7W0NYC4-F1
#
_entry.id   AF-A0A7W0NYC4-F1
#
_cell.length_a   1.000
_cell.length_b   1.000
_cell.length_c   1.000
_cell.angle_alpha   90.00
_cell.angle_beta   90.00
_cell.angle_gamma   90.00
#
_symmetry.space_group_name_H-M   'P 1'
#
loop_
_entity.id
_entity.type
_entity.pdbx_description
1 polymer ?
#
loop_
_entity_poly.entity_id
_entity_poly.type
_entity_poly.pdbx_seq_one_letter_code
_entity_poly.pdbx_strand_id
1 'polypeptide(L)'
;MRRAANSIGANIAEGCAREGGRDRARFFETSNASAHELEHHLILAADIGLIDDASAERLIAELEEIRKMIVALRLRSLSESAI
;
A
#
# COMPACT_ATOMS: atom_id res chain seq x y z
N MET A 1 0.05 -0.96 -12.84
CA MET A 1 -0.56 0.27 -12.24
C MET A 1 -1.99 0.06 -11.76
N ARG A 2 -3.05 0.01 -12.60
CA ARG A 2 -4.46 -0.07 -12.13
C ARG A 2 -4.74 -1.22 -11.15
N ARG A 3 -4.20 -2.42 -11.43
CA ARG A 3 -4.33 -3.57 -10.54
C ARG A 3 -3.67 -3.33 -9.18
N ALA A 4 -2.41 -2.89 -9.17
CA ALA A 4 -1.69 -2.56 -7.94
C ALA A 4 -2.42 -1.49 -7.12
N ALA A 5 -2.84 -0.39 -7.75
CA ALA A 5 -3.60 0.67 -7.10
C ALA A 5 -4.92 0.17 -6.48
N ASN A 6 -5.71 -0.59 -7.23
CA ASN A 6 -6.96 -1.16 -6.71
C ASN A 6 -6.71 -2.20 -5.60
N SER A 7 -5.63 -2.97 -5.70
CA SER A 7 -5.25 -4.00 -4.73
C SER A 7 -4.92 -3.41 -3.35
N ILE A 8 -4.32 -2.22 -3.29
CA ILE A 8 -4.05 -1.50 -2.03
C ILE A 8 -5.37 -1.33 -1.25
N GLY A 9 -6.37 -0.67 -1.86
CA GLY A 9 -7.66 -0.42 -1.22
C GLY A 9 -8.43 -1.72 -0.91
N ALA A 10 -8.41 -2.69 -1.83
CA ALA A 10 -9.09 -3.97 -1.64
C ALA A 10 -8.53 -4.73 -0.41
N ASN A 11 -7.20 -4.84 -0.29
CA ASN A 11 -6.58 -5.52 0.84
C ASN A 11 -6.79 -4.77 2.15
N ILE A 12 -6.81 -3.43 2.16
CA ILE A 12 -7.17 -2.67 3.36
C ILE A 12 -8.59 -3.03 3.82
N ALA A 13 -9.56 -3.03 2.90
CA ALA A 13 -10.95 -3.36 3.22
C ALA A 13 -11.10 -4.80 3.73
N GLU A 14 -10.46 -5.77 3.07
CA GLU A 14 -10.47 -7.17 3.49
C GLU A 14 -9.78 -7.38 4.84
N GLY A 15 -8.68 -6.67 5.10
CA GLY A 15 -8.00 -6.66 6.38
C GLY A 15 -8.92 -6.13 7.49
N CYS A 16 -9.59 -5.00 7.29
CA CYS A 16 -10.53 -4.46 8.27
C CYS A 16 -11.70 -5.41 8.61
N ALA A 17 -12.05 -6.33 7.71
CA ALA A 17 -13.09 -7.32 7.94
C ALA A 17 -12.63 -8.54 8.77
N ARG A 18 -11.33 -8.69 9.08
CA ARG A 18 -10.84 -9.84 9.87
C ARG A 18 -10.91 -9.59 11.36
N GLU A 19 -11.34 -10.60 12.11
CA GLU A 19 -11.44 -10.57 13.57
C GLU A 19 -10.08 -10.78 14.26
N GLY A 20 -9.21 -11.62 13.69
CA GLY A 20 -7.89 -11.92 14.24
C GLY A 20 -6.83 -10.92 13.77
N GLY A 21 -6.10 -10.30 14.70
CA GLY A 21 -5.11 -9.27 14.36
C GLY A 21 -3.94 -9.79 13.50
N ARG A 22 -3.53 -11.06 13.66
CA ARG A 22 -2.55 -11.70 12.76
C ARG A 22 -3.07 -11.85 11.34
N ASP A 23 -4.36 -12.14 11.16
CA ASP A 23 -4.97 -12.26 9.83
C ASP A 23 -5.13 -10.87 9.20
N ARG A 24 -5.61 -9.88 9.97
CA ARG A 24 -5.62 -8.46 9.54
C ARG A 24 -4.25 -8.00 9.04
N ALA A 25 -3.20 -8.29 9.81
CA ALA A 25 -1.84 -7.86 9.50
C ALA A 25 -1.32 -8.42 8.17
N ARG A 26 -1.75 -9.63 7.76
CA ARG A 26 -1.38 -10.22 6.46
C ARG A 26 -1.97 -9.44 5.30
N PHE A 27 -3.23 -9.02 5.40
CA PHE A 27 -3.86 -8.17 4.37
C PHE A 27 -3.16 -6.81 4.27
N PHE A 28 -2.82 -6.18 5.39
CA PHE A 28 -2.07 -4.93 5.38
C PHE A 28 -0.65 -5.09 4.80
N GLU A 29 -0.02 -6.26 4.99
CA GLU A 29 1.24 -6.60 4.33
C GLU A 29 1.09 -6.71 2.81
N THR A 30 0.06 -7.40 2.32
CA THR A 30 -0.25 -7.46 0.89
C THR A 30 -0.57 -6.08 0.30
N SER A 31 -1.31 -5.25 1.03
CA SER A 31 -1.56 -3.86 0.64
C SER A 31 -0.25 -3.07 0.48
N ASN A 32 0.69 -3.21 1.43
CA ASN A 32 1.99 -2.55 1.36
C ASN A 32 2.85 -3.08 0.19
N ALA A 33 2.77 -4.37 -0.13
CA ALA A 33 3.45 -4.95 -1.28
C ALA A 33 2.89 -4.39 -2.61
N SER A 34 1.57 -4.28 -2.75
CA SER A 34 0.94 -3.63 -3.91
C SER A 34 1.31 -2.14 -4.04
N ALA A 35 1.53 -1.44 -2.92
CA ALA A 35 2.03 -0.07 -2.94
C ALA A 35 3.45 0.02 -3.51
N HIS A 36 4.38 -0.86 -3.10
CA HIS A 36 5.72 -0.90 -3.70
C HIS A 36 5.69 -1.24 -5.20
N GLU A 37 4.81 -2.15 -5.63
CA GLU A 37 4.62 -2.45 -7.05
C GLU A 37 4.15 -1.22 -7.83
N LEU A 38 3.21 -0.43 -7.27
CA LEU A 38 2.74 0.80 -7.89
C LEU A 38 3.84 1.87 -7.96
N GLU A 39 4.62 2.03 -6.89
CA GLU A 39 5.77 2.93 -6.83
C GLU A 39 6.79 2.63 -7.94
N HIS A 40 7.18 1.35 -8.06
CA HIS A 40 8.06 0.90 -9.14
C HIS A 40 7.50 1.23 -10.53
N HIS A 41 6.20 1.01 -10.75
CA HIS A 41 5.58 1.35 -12.02
C HIS A 41 5.50 2.86 -12.29
N LEU A 42 5.37 3.70 -11.26
CA LEU A 42 5.39 5.16 -11.42
C LEU A 42 6.78 5.64 -11.83
N ILE A 43 7.83 5.13 -11.19
CA ILE A 43 9.22 5.41 -11.56
C ILE A 43 9.47 5.00 -13.02
N LEU A 44 9.14 3.75 -13.36
CA LEU A 44 9.31 3.25 -14.73
C LEU A 44 8.54 4.10 -15.75
N ALA A 45 7.31 4.51 -15.44
CA ALA A 45 6.50 5.33 -16.34
C ALA A 45 7.12 6.71 -16.57
N ALA A 46 7.79 7.30 -15.57
CA ALA A 46 8.55 8.53 -15.72
C ALA A 46 9.80 8.31 -16.59
N ASP A 47 10.57 7.26 -16.30
CA ASP A 47 11.82 6.93 -17.01
C ASP A 47 11.61 6.77 -18.53
N ILE A 48 10.45 6.26 -18.95
CA ILE A 48 10.11 6.07 -20.37
C ILE A 48 9.23 7.19 -20.95
N GLY A 49 9.01 8.27 -20.20
CA GLY A 49 8.28 9.46 -20.65
C GLY A 49 6.77 9.27 -20.85
N LEU A 50 6.14 8.30 -20.17
CA LEU A 50 4.68 8.15 -20.16
C LEU A 50 3.99 9.14 -19.22
N ILE A 51 4.69 9.59 -18.19
CA ILE A 51 4.28 10.68 -17.29
C ILE A 51 5.48 11.61 -17.07
N ASP A 52 5.23 12.87 -16.74
CA ASP A 52 6.30 13.80 -16.38
C ASP A 52 6.81 13.56 -14.95
N ASP A 53 8.07 13.91 -14.69
CA ASP A 53 8.74 13.72 -13.40
C ASP A 53 7.97 14.38 -12.25
N ALA A 54 7.44 15.60 -12.44
CA ALA A 54 6.70 16.30 -11.40
C ALA A 54 5.37 15.61 -11.04
N SER A 55 4.71 14.96 -12.01
CA SER A 55 3.56 14.10 -11.75
C SER A 55 3.96 12.79 -11.06
N ALA A 56 5.06 12.17 -11.46
CA ALA A 56 5.57 10.96 -10.82
C ALA A 56 5.94 11.22 -9.35
N GLU A 57 6.71 12.27 -9.08
CA GLU A 57 7.12 12.67 -7.73
C GLU A 57 5.91 12.93 -6.82
N ARG A 58 4.90 13.65 -7.32
CA ARG A 58 3.67 13.92 -6.57
C ARG A 58 2.93 12.63 -6.20
N LEU A 59 2.77 11.72 -7.17
CA LEU A 59 2.09 10.45 -6.96
C LEU A 59 2.86 9.52 -6.02
N ILE A 60 4.20 9.50 -6.11
CA ILE A 60 5.06 8.74 -5.21
C ILE A 60 4.98 9.30 -3.78
N ALA A 61 4.97 10.64 -3.62
CA ALA A 61 4.80 11.26 -2.31
C ALA A 61 3.45 10.93 -1.67
N GLU A 62 2.35 10.98 -2.44
CA GLU A 62 1.03 10.54 -1.97
C GLU A 62 1.02 9.05 -1.57
N LEU A 63 1.67 8.21 -2.38
CA LEU A 63 1.78 6.78 -2.13
C LEU A 63 2.60 6.45 -0.87
N GLU A 64 3.65 7.22 -0.60
CA GLU A 64 4.47 7.06 0.61
C GLU A 64 3.66 7.37 1.88
N GLU A 65 2.81 8.40 1.87
CA GLU A 65 1.90 8.67 2.99
C GLU A 65 0.90 7.52 3.20
N ILE A 66 0.37 6.95 2.13
CA ILE A 66 -0.49 5.75 2.20
C ILE A 66 0.27 4.56 2.81
N ARG A 67 1.51 4.34 2.39
CA ARG A 67 2.36 3.26 2.93
C ARG A 67 2.61 3.41 4.43
N LYS A 68 2.92 4.62 4.92
CA LYS A 68 3.08 4.88 6.36
C LYS A 68 1.82 4.51 7.14
N MET A 69 0.64 4.88 6.63
CA MET A 69 -0.64 4.52 7.25
C MET A 69 -0.86 2.99 7.28
N ILE A 70 -0.57 2.29 6.17
CA ILE A 70 -0.69 0.82 6.10
C ILE A 70 0.24 0.14 7.11
N VAL A 71 1.50 0.59 7.22
CA VAL A 71 2.46 0.06 8.18
C VAL A 71 1.98 0.26 9.62
N ALA A 72 1.45 1.44 9.94
CA ALA A 72 0.87 1.72 11.26
C ALA A 72 -0.31 0.78 11.58
N LEU A 73 -1.23 0.56 10.63
CA LEU A 73 -2.35 -0.39 10.77
C LEU A 73 -1.87 -1.83 11.00
N ARG A 74 -0.84 -2.26 10.27
CA ARG A 74 -0.23 -3.59 10.43
C ARG A 74 0.35 -3.76 11.84
N LEU A 75 1.15 -2.81 12.31
CA LEU A 75 1.76 -2.87 13.64
C LEU A 75 0.70 -2.90 14.75
N ARG A 76 -0.33 -2.05 14.65
CA ARG A 76 -1.46 -2.04 15.58
C ARG A 76 -2.17 -3.40 15.65
N SER A 77 -2.39 -4.03 14.50
CA SER A 77 -3.07 -5.33 14.43
C SER A 77 -2.26 -6.46 15.09
N LEU A 78 -0.93 -6.39 15.00
CA LEU A 78 -0.04 -7.34 15.67
C LEU A 78 -0.04 -7.14 17.19
N SER A 79 -0.07 -5.88 17.67
CA SER A 79 -0.16 -5.61 19.12
C SER A 79 -1.47 -6.08 19.75
N GLU A 80 -2.59 -5.98 19.02
CA GLU A 80 -3.90 -6.48 19.48
C GLU A 80 -3.97 -8.01 19.56
N SER A 81 -3.04 -8.72 18.90
CA SER A 81 -2.97 -10.18 18.93
C SER A 81 -2.09 -10.74 20.05
N ALA A 82 -1.39 -9.86 20.79
CA ALA A 82 -0.48 -10.21 21.87
C ALA A 82 -1.12 -10.12 23.26
N ILE A 83 -2.43 -9.81 23.32
CA ILE A 83 -3.28 -9.76 24.51
C ILE A 83 -4.27 -10.92 24.41
#